data_AF-A0ABD5MV33-F1
#
_entry.id   AF-A0ABD5MV33-F1
#
_cell.length_a   1.000
_cell.length_b   1.000
_cell.length_c   1.000
_cell.angle_alpha   90.00
_cell.angle_beta   90.00
_cell.angle_gamma   90.00
#
_symmetry.space_group_name_H-M   'P 1'
#
loop_
_entity.id
_entity.type
_entity.pdbx_description
1 polymer ?
#
loop_
_entity_poly.entity_id
_entity_poly.type
_entity_poly.pdbx_seq_one_letter_code
_entity_poly.pdbx_strand_id
1 'polypeptide(L)'
;MKAKMSSAHMKKKIKVNTKLVKKILRTVPQNEAFYFFTGIRAYTGEYATSLDNFCTKIRLVDLKSVLFHFDRQDFEKWIKGTIGDAILANKISEIKNSVNREEFRTEIHRIVEQRLSQLKKLLVSTRASLDCPEESTQLNPIASS
;
A
#
# COMPACT_ATOMS: atom_id res chain seq x y z
N MET A 1 -14.76 5.00 29.99
CA MET A 1 -14.15 6.35 29.91
C MET A 1 -13.21 6.38 28.69
N LYS A 2 -13.52 7.16 27.64
CA LYS A 2 -12.56 7.39 26.53
C LYS A 2 -11.84 8.71 26.80
N ALA A 3 -10.54 8.64 27.09
CA ALA A 3 -9.72 9.83 27.24
C ALA A 3 -9.74 10.64 25.93
N LYS A 4 -10.12 11.92 26.00
CA LYS A 4 -9.96 12.85 24.87
C LYS A 4 -8.46 13.12 24.71
N MET A 5 -7.88 12.66 23.61
CA MET A 5 -6.47 12.94 23.26
C MET A 5 -6.32 14.39 22.78
N SER A 6 -5.22 15.06 23.11
CA SER A 6 -4.99 16.48 22.75
C SER A 6 -4.69 16.69 21.26
N SER A 7 -5.03 17.89 20.75
CA SER A 7 -4.91 18.28 19.32
C SER A 7 -3.50 18.07 18.74
N ALA A 8 -2.45 18.33 19.52
CA ALA A 8 -1.06 18.11 19.08
C ALA A 8 -0.72 16.62 18.86
N HIS A 9 -1.23 15.73 19.72
CA HIS A 9 -1.04 14.28 19.58
C HIS A 9 -1.79 13.73 18.36
N MET A 10 -2.96 14.28 18.05
CA MET A 10 -3.72 13.94 16.84
C MET A 10 -2.93 14.33 15.58
N LYS A 11 -2.47 15.58 15.48
CA LYS A 11 -1.67 16.06 14.33
C LYS A 11 -0.39 15.24 14.13
N LYS A 12 0.32 14.90 15.21
CA LYS A 12 1.52 14.04 15.17
C LYS A 12 1.19 12.62 14.66
N LYS A 13 0.11 12.01 15.15
CA LYS A 13 -0.34 10.67 14.71
C LYS A 13 -0.75 10.65 13.24
N ILE A 14 -1.47 11.67 12.77
CA ILE A 14 -1.85 11.84 11.36
C ILE A 14 -0.60 11.96 10.49
N LYS A 15 0.34 12.86 10.84
CA LYS A 15 1.58 13.06 10.08
C LYS A 15 2.43 11.79 10.00
N VAL A 16 2.53 11.02 11.08
CA VAL A 16 3.22 9.72 11.10
C VAL A 16 2.53 8.71 10.18
N ASN A 17 1.19 8.64 10.21
CA ASN A 17 0.42 7.76 9.33
C ASN A 17 0.63 8.13 7.85
N THR A 18 0.55 9.41 7.49
CA THR A 18 0.80 9.85 6.11
C THR A 18 2.21 9.52 5.63
N LYS A 19 3.24 9.69 6.47
CA LYS A 19 4.62 9.32 6.12
C LYS A 19 4.74 7.82 5.84
N LEU A 20 4.10 6.99 6.67
CA LEU A 20 4.07 5.55 6.47
C LEU A 20 3.34 5.16 5.18
N VAL A 21 2.17 5.74 4.92
CA VAL A 21 1.40 5.46 3.70
C VAL A 21 2.18 5.87 2.44
N LYS A 22 2.81 7.05 2.45
CA LYS A 22 3.70 7.48 1.36
C LYS A 22 4.89 6.53 1.18
N LYS A 23 5.47 6.04 2.28
CA LYS A 23 6.54 5.03 2.23
C LYS A 23 6.03 3.75 1.56
N ILE A 24 4.86 3.23 1.94
CA ILE A 24 4.33 1.99 1.37
C ILE A 24 4.01 2.14 -0.12
N LEU A 25 3.47 3.29 -0.54
CA LEU A 25 3.09 3.56 -1.92
C LEU A 25 4.24 4.03 -2.83
N ARG A 26 5.47 4.07 -2.32
CA ARG A 26 6.63 4.53 -3.09
C ARG A 26 7.04 3.52 -4.17
N THR A 27 7.84 4.01 -5.12
CA THR A 27 8.68 3.18 -5.98
C THR A 27 10.03 2.96 -5.29
N VAL A 28 10.49 1.72 -5.27
CA VAL A 28 11.82 1.34 -4.77
C VAL A 28 12.84 1.27 -5.91
N PRO A 29 14.14 1.45 -5.63
CA PRO A 29 15.20 1.20 -6.60
C PRO A 29 15.14 -0.20 -7.21
N GLN A 30 15.66 -0.36 -8.43
CA GLN A 30 15.59 -1.64 -9.15
C GLN A 30 16.31 -2.78 -8.42
N ASN A 31 17.43 -2.53 -7.73
CA ASN A 31 18.13 -3.54 -6.92
C ASN A 31 17.32 -4.02 -5.70
N GLU A 32 16.23 -3.34 -5.36
CA GLU A 32 15.27 -3.76 -4.32
C GLU A 32 13.96 -4.30 -4.92
N ALA A 33 13.83 -4.36 -6.24
CA ALA A 33 12.61 -4.81 -6.90
C ALA A 33 12.26 -6.27 -6.56
N PHE A 34 10.98 -6.62 -6.71
CA PHE A 34 10.56 -8.01 -6.76
C PHE A 34 10.80 -8.56 -8.16
N TYR A 35 11.59 -9.62 -8.29
CA TYR A 35 11.89 -10.25 -9.57
C TYR A 35 11.10 -11.55 -9.69
N PHE A 36 10.38 -11.70 -10.80
CA PHE A 36 9.55 -12.88 -11.05
C PHE A 36 10.39 -14.01 -11.69
N PHE A 37 10.30 -15.20 -11.11
CA PHE A 37 10.96 -16.42 -11.54
C PHE A 37 9.95 -17.54 -11.64
N THR A 38 10.16 -18.49 -12.57
CA THR A 38 9.38 -19.74 -12.64
C THR A 38 10.09 -20.91 -11.97
N GLY A 39 11.27 -20.68 -11.39
CA GLY A 39 12.17 -21.69 -10.86
C GLY A 39 13.53 -21.11 -10.48
N ILE A 40 14.41 -21.96 -9.95
CA ILE A 40 15.80 -21.60 -9.65
C ILE A 40 16.48 -21.14 -10.93
N ARG A 41 17.03 -19.92 -10.93
CA ARG A 41 17.70 -19.28 -12.08
C ARG A 41 16.84 -19.11 -13.34
N ALA A 42 15.51 -19.23 -13.22
CA ALA A 42 14.58 -19.10 -14.35
C ALA A 42 13.83 -17.75 -14.28
N TYR A 43 14.58 -16.66 -14.47
CA TYR A 43 14.02 -15.30 -14.47
C TYR A 43 13.07 -15.10 -15.66
N THR A 44 11.92 -14.48 -15.43
CA THR A 44 10.90 -14.28 -16.48
C THR A 44 11.13 -13.03 -17.33
N GLY A 45 12.08 -12.17 -16.97
CA GLY A 45 12.20 -10.83 -17.56
C GLY A 45 11.32 -9.77 -16.87
N GLU A 46 10.48 -10.18 -15.92
CA GLU A 46 9.52 -9.29 -15.27
C GLU A 46 9.93 -8.95 -13.85
N TYR A 47 9.75 -7.69 -13.46
CA TYR A 47 9.98 -7.23 -12.10
C TYR A 47 8.98 -6.15 -11.68
N ALA A 48 8.85 -5.93 -10.37
CA ALA A 48 8.01 -4.89 -9.79
C ALA A 48 8.81 -4.03 -8.81
N THR A 49 8.78 -2.72 -9.01
CA THR A 49 9.43 -1.72 -8.14
C THR A 49 8.45 -1.03 -7.20
N SER A 50 7.18 -1.41 -7.20
CA SER A 50 6.16 -0.85 -6.29
C SER A 50 5.02 -1.85 -6.10
N LEU A 51 4.18 -1.64 -5.09
CA LEU A 51 2.96 -2.44 -4.91
C LEU A 51 1.99 -2.31 -6.09
N ASP A 52 1.94 -1.14 -6.74
CA ASP A 52 1.08 -0.89 -7.89
C ASP A 52 1.57 -1.67 -9.12
N ASN A 53 2.89 -1.64 -9.38
CA ASN A 53 3.52 -2.49 -10.39
C ASN A 53 3.32 -3.98 -10.09
N PHE A 54 3.53 -4.41 -8.85
CA PHE A 54 3.33 -5.79 -8.42
C PHE A 54 1.88 -6.24 -8.66
N CYS A 55 0.90 -5.41 -8.30
CA CYS A 55 -0.53 -5.67 -8.51
C CYS A 55 -0.86 -5.86 -10.01
N THR A 56 -0.24 -5.08 -10.89
CA THR A 56 -0.45 -5.26 -12.34
C THR A 56 0.23 -6.53 -12.83
N LYS A 57 1.49 -6.76 -12.44
CA LYS A 57 2.31 -7.88 -12.94
C LYS A 57 1.79 -9.24 -12.48
N ILE A 58 1.25 -9.36 -11.27
CA ILE A 58 0.77 -10.66 -10.76
C ILE A 58 -0.35 -11.28 -11.63
N ARG A 59 -1.14 -10.45 -12.32
CA ARG A 59 -2.16 -10.93 -13.26
C ARG A 59 -1.59 -11.41 -14.59
N LEU A 60 -0.42 -10.91 -14.98
CA LEU A 60 0.15 -11.06 -16.32
C LEU A 60 1.23 -12.14 -16.37
N VAL A 61 2.01 -12.29 -15.30
CA VAL A 61 3.08 -13.29 -15.24
C VAL A 61 2.50 -14.71 -15.26
N ASP A 62 3.28 -15.65 -15.78
CA ASP A 62 2.94 -17.07 -15.83
C ASP A 62 2.53 -17.60 -14.45
N LEU A 63 1.50 -18.47 -14.41
CA LEU A 63 0.99 -19.04 -13.17
C LEU A 63 2.10 -19.79 -12.43
N LYS A 64 2.97 -20.49 -13.15
CA LYS A 64 4.15 -21.17 -12.59
C LYS A 64 5.03 -20.21 -11.79
N SER A 65 5.15 -18.95 -12.21
CA SER A 65 5.90 -17.95 -11.45
C SER A 65 5.18 -17.55 -10.16
N VAL A 66 3.87 -17.32 -10.24
CA VAL A 66 3.04 -17.02 -9.06
C VAL A 66 3.20 -18.11 -8.01
N LEU A 67 3.06 -19.37 -8.44
CA LEU A 67 3.13 -20.54 -7.58
C LEU A 67 4.53 -20.76 -6.99
N PHE A 68 5.57 -20.61 -7.81
CA PHE A 68 6.95 -20.72 -7.36
C PHE A 68 7.25 -19.76 -6.19
N HIS A 69 6.80 -18.51 -6.30
CA HIS A 69 7.02 -17.51 -5.25
C HIS A 69 6.10 -17.68 -4.05
N PHE A 70 4.86 -18.10 -4.28
CA PHE A 70 3.89 -18.36 -3.22
C PHE A 70 4.37 -19.50 -2.30
N ASP A 71 4.79 -20.64 -2.87
CA ASP A 71 5.27 -21.80 -2.11
C ASP A 71 6.53 -21.45 -1.26
N ARG A 72 7.25 -20.39 -1.63
CA ARG A 72 8.46 -19.89 -0.94
C ARG A 72 8.20 -18.70 -0.01
N GLN A 73 6.97 -18.19 0.02
CA GLN A 73 6.57 -16.97 0.73
C GLN A 73 7.41 -15.74 0.33
N ASP A 74 7.82 -15.66 -0.94
CA ASP A 74 8.69 -14.60 -1.42
C ASP A 74 7.96 -13.24 -1.45
N PHE A 75 6.65 -13.25 -1.72
CA PHE A 75 5.83 -12.04 -1.77
C PHE A 75 5.78 -11.34 -0.41
N GLU A 76 5.48 -12.08 0.65
CA GLU A 76 5.35 -11.59 2.01
C GLU A 76 6.69 -11.05 2.53
N LYS A 77 7.78 -11.76 2.24
CA LYS A 77 9.13 -11.32 2.59
C LYS A 77 9.47 -9.99 1.94
N TRP A 78 9.23 -9.84 0.64
CA TRP A 78 9.49 -8.59 -0.06
C TRP A 78 8.58 -7.45 0.41
N ILE A 79 7.27 -7.71 0.56
CA ILE A 79 6.31 -6.69 1.02
C ILE A 79 6.65 -6.22 2.44
N LYS A 80 7.03 -7.12 3.34
CA LYS A 80 7.38 -6.78 4.72
C LYS A 80 8.75 -6.11 4.81
N GLY A 81 9.77 -6.67 4.16
CA GLY A 81 11.16 -6.23 4.27
C GLY A 81 11.47 -4.99 3.45
N THR A 82 11.04 -4.98 2.18
CA THR A 82 11.35 -3.91 1.24
C THR A 82 10.28 -2.83 1.26
N ILE A 83 9.02 -3.18 1.02
CA ILE A 83 7.94 -2.19 0.97
C ILE A 83 7.65 -1.62 2.37
N GLY A 84 7.64 -2.47 3.38
CA GLY A 84 7.38 -2.11 4.77
C GLY A 84 5.91 -2.18 5.18
N ASP A 85 5.08 -2.94 4.45
CA ASP A 85 3.66 -3.12 4.78
C ASP A 85 3.41 -4.50 5.44
N ALA A 86 3.73 -4.60 6.73
CA ALA A 86 3.55 -5.84 7.49
C ALA A 86 2.08 -6.30 7.53
N ILE A 87 1.12 -5.38 7.45
CA ILE A 87 -0.32 -5.73 7.44
C ILE A 87 -0.65 -6.49 6.16
N LEU A 88 -0.16 -6.02 5.01
CA LEU A 88 -0.37 -6.70 3.74
C LEU A 88 0.34 -8.05 3.69
N ALA A 89 1.59 -8.11 4.15
CA ALA A 89 2.35 -9.35 4.20
C ALA A 89 1.64 -10.44 5.02
N ASN A 90 1.12 -10.09 6.20
CA ASN A 90 0.39 -11.03 7.04
C ASN A 90 -0.89 -11.54 6.36
N LYS A 91 -1.65 -10.66 5.70
CA LYS A 91 -2.86 -11.07 4.96
C LYS A 91 -2.56 -12.07 3.84
N ILE A 92 -1.46 -11.87 3.12
CA ILE A 92 -1.05 -12.80 2.06
C ILE A 92 -0.62 -14.14 2.66
N SER A 93 0.07 -14.14 3.81
CA SER A 93 0.46 -15.39 4.49
C SER A 93 -0.71 -16.22 5.03
N GLU A 94 -1.89 -15.60 5.21
CA GLU A 94 -3.11 -16.28 5.65
C GLU A 94 -3.84 -17.00 4.52
N ILE A 95 -3.43 -16.78 3.26
CA ILE A 95 -3.97 -17.51 2.11
C ILE A 95 -3.63 -18.99 2.28
N LYS A 96 -4.65 -19.80 2.55
CA LYS A 96 -4.50 -21.26 2.69
C LYS A 96 -4.23 -21.87 1.32
N ASN A 97 -3.40 -22.91 1.27
CA ASN A 97 -3.23 -23.73 0.08
C ASN A 97 -4.57 -24.37 -0.33
N SER A 98 -5.32 -23.73 -1.23
CA SER A 98 -6.50 -24.32 -1.85
C SER A 98 -6.09 -25.33 -2.93
N VAL A 99 -7.00 -26.26 -3.26
CA VAL A 99 -6.77 -27.26 -4.32
C VAL A 99 -6.69 -26.58 -5.71
N ASN A 100 -7.26 -25.38 -5.85
CA ASN A 100 -7.29 -24.64 -7.10
C ASN A 100 -6.19 -23.57 -7.15
N ARG A 101 -5.11 -23.87 -7.87
CA ARG A 101 -3.93 -23.01 -7.96
C ARG A 101 -4.21 -21.63 -8.60
N GLU A 102 -5.21 -21.50 -9.46
CA GLU A 102 -5.55 -20.23 -10.12
C GLU A 102 -6.23 -19.24 -9.16
N GLU A 103 -6.88 -19.74 -8.10
CA GLU A 103 -7.44 -18.90 -7.04
C GLU A 103 -6.36 -18.11 -6.32
N PHE A 104 -5.11 -18.61 -6.25
CA PHE A 104 -4.02 -17.87 -5.61
C PHE A 104 -3.70 -16.57 -6.31
N ARG A 105 -3.59 -16.58 -7.65
CA ARG A 105 -3.35 -15.36 -8.42
C ARG A 105 -4.45 -14.34 -8.14
N THR A 106 -5.70 -14.80 -8.23
CA THR A 106 -6.87 -13.94 -8.06
C THR A 106 -6.95 -13.37 -6.64
N GLU A 107 -6.68 -14.19 -5.62
CA GLU A 107 -6.76 -13.77 -4.22
C GLU A 107 -5.61 -12.84 -3.83
N ILE A 108 -4.37 -13.13 -4.26
CA ILE A 108 -3.23 -12.22 -4.06
C ILE A 108 -3.52 -10.88 -4.72
N HIS A 109 -3.97 -10.88 -5.98
CA HIS A 109 -4.34 -9.66 -6.69
C HIS A 109 -5.39 -8.86 -5.92
N ARG A 110 -6.49 -9.52 -5.51
CA ARG A 110 -7.59 -8.89 -4.77
C ARG A 110 -7.13 -8.25 -3.46
N ILE A 111 -6.32 -8.96 -2.67
CA ILE A 111 -5.79 -8.48 -1.38
C ILE A 111 -4.90 -7.24 -1.59
N VAL A 112 -4.01 -7.28 -2.58
CA VAL A 112 -3.11 -6.16 -2.91
C VAL A 112 -3.90 -4.95 -3.42
N GLU A 113 -4.84 -5.17 -4.33
CA GLU A 113 -5.69 -4.11 -4.89
C GLU A 113 -6.54 -3.43 -3.80
N GLN A 114 -7.15 -4.21 -2.92
CA GLN A 114 -7.92 -3.69 -1.79
C GLN A 114 -7.02 -2.84 -0.87
N ARG A 115 -5.79 -3.30 -0.62
CA ARG A 115 -4.84 -2.56 0.21
C ARG A 115 -4.40 -1.26 -0.44
N LEU A 116 -4.11 -1.26 -1.74
CA LEU A 116 -3.79 -0.05 -2.51
C LEU A 116 -4.93 0.96 -2.44
N SER A 117 -6.18 0.52 -2.62
CA SER A 117 -7.35 1.39 -2.52
C SER A 117 -7.47 2.04 -1.13
N GLN A 118 -7.26 1.26 -0.06
CA GLN A 118 -7.26 1.78 1.32
C GLN A 118 -6.18 2.83 1.54
N LEU A 119 -4.94 2.55 1.11
CA LEU A 119 -3.81 3.47 1.26
C LEU A 119 -4.02 4.77 0.46
N LYS A 120 -4.52 4.67 -0.77
CA LYS A 120 -4.85 5.83 -1.62
C LYS A 120 -5.94 6.70 -0.97
N LYS A 121 -7.01 6.09 -0.41
CA LYS A 121 -8.06 6.81 0.35
C LYS A 121 -7.51 7.54 1.57
N LEU A 122 -6.61 6.90 2.33
CA LEU A 122 -5.96 7.52 3.50
C LEU A 122 -5.14 8.76 3.11
N LEU A 123 -4.44 8.75 1.97
CA LEU A 123 -3.72 9.93 1.48
C LEU A 123 -4.66 11.08 1.12
N VAL A 124 -5.76 10.79 0.43
CA VAL A 124 -6.74 11.81 0.00
C VAL A 124 -7.43 12.43 1.22
N SER A 125 -7.89 11.60 2.16
CA SER A 125 -8.54 12.07 3.40
C SER A 125 -7.60 12.91 4.28
N THR A 126 -6.29 12.59 4.28
CA THR A 126 -5.30 13.42 4.99
C THR A 126 -5.12 14.79 4.33
N ARG A 127 -5.12 14.87 2.99
CA ARG A 127 -5.00 16.15 2.27
C ARG A 127 -6.20 17.06 2.54
N ALA A 128 -7.42 16.51 2.49
CA ALA A 128 -8.64 17.26 2.79
C ALA A 128 -8.72 17.78 4.24
N SER A 129 -7.97 17.18 5.18
CA SER A 129 -7.91 17.63 6.58
C SER A 129 -6.88 18.74 6.83
N LEU A 130 -6.04 19.08 5.84
CA LEU A 130 -5.04 20.16 5.91
C LEU A 130 -5.53 21.44 5.23
N ASP A 131 -6.51 21.34 4.33
CA ASP A 131 -7.20 22.47 3.72
C ASP A 131 -8.39 22.88 4.62
N CYS A 132 -8.11 23.55 5.74
CA CYS A 132 -9.13 24.40 6.35
C CYS A 132 -9.19 25.68 5.51
N PRO A 133 -10.33 26.06 4.92
CA PRO A 133 -10.50 27.45 4.50
C PRO A 133 -10.40 28.30 5.78
N GLU A 134 -9.41 29.19 5.87
CA GLU A 134 -9.56 30.32 6.77
C GLU A 134 -10.76 31.11 6.26
N GLU A 135 -11.88 30.96 6.97
CA GLU A 135 -13.02 31.84 6.86
C GLU A 135 -12.57 33.22 7.37
N SER A 136 -12.08 34.05 6.46
CA SER A 136 -11.90 35.47 6.73
C SER A 136 -13.27 36.17 6.67
N THR A 137 -14.09 35.91 7.69
CA THR A 137 -15.18 36.80 8.06
C THR A 137 -14.54 38.02 8.74
N GLN A 138 -14.42 39.12 8.00
CA GLN A 138 -14.38 40.45 8.61
C GLN A 138 -15.56 41.25 8.07
N LEU A 139 -16.62 41.26 8.88
CA LEU A 139 -17.67 42.27 8.87
C LEU A 139 -17.09 43.57 9.46
N ASN A 140 -16.91 44.58 8.58
CA ASN A 140 -17.26 46.02 8.69
C ASN A 140 -16.72 46.81 9.92
N PRO A 141 -16.82 48.17 10.05
CA PRO A 141 -17.66 49.14 9.32
C PRO A 141 -17.04 50.57 9.09
N ILE A 142 -17.91 51.52 8.69
CA ILE A 142 -17.84 53.01 8.89
C ILE A 142 -17.03 53.78 7.80
N ALA A 143 -17.41 54.93 7.22
CA ALA A 143 -18.49 55.90 7.37
C ALA A 143 -18.67 56.69 6.05
N SER A 144 -19.86 57.29 5.92
CA SER A 144 -20.22 58.58 5.31
C SER A 144 -19.19 59.34 4.46
N SER A 145 -19.59 59.70 3.24
CA SER A 145 -20.04 61.07 2.91
C SER A 145 -20.86 61.08 1.62
#